data_AF-A0A3R7AT92-F1
#
_entry.id   AF-A0A3R7AT92-F1
#
_cell.length_a   1.000
_cell.length_b   1.000
_cell.length_c   1.000
_cell.angle_alpha   90.00
_cell.angle_beta   90.00
_cell.angle_gamma   90.00
#
_symmetry.space_group_name_H-M   'P 1'
#
loop_
_entity.id
_entity.type
_entity.pdbx_description
1 polymer ?
#
loop_
_entity_poly.entity_id
_entity_poly.type
_entity_poly.pdbx_seq_one_letter_code
_entity_poly.pdbx_strand_id
1 'polypeptide(L)'
;MARCDYCGREVDLPFRCRYCGGLYCAEHRLPEAHGCTGLYRGPRIETETQWVRPPEVKPALFSMRELHHLSVALLLVSLLPLTWLRGLIFRRPLLVLGAIAIFAAAFLLHELGHRFTARSLGYWAEFRLSPMGVLITLLSYLTPLKIVA
;
A
#
# COMPACT_ATOMS: atom_id res chain seq x y z
N MET A 1 -21.31 -25.38 -1.06
CA MET A 1 -21.15 -23.98 -0.63
C MET A 1 -21.32 -23.90 0.89
N ALA A 2 -20.63 -22.96 1.53
CA ALA A 2 -20.86 -22.66 2.94
C ALA A 2 -21.92 -21.55 3.08
N ARG A 3 -22.59 -21.47 4.23
CA ARG A 3 -23.51 -20.37 4.54
C ARG A 3 -22.90 -19.49 5.61
N CYS A 4 -23.25 -18.21 5.57
CA CYS A 4 -22.93 -17.28 6.65
C CYS A 4 -23.77 -17.64 7.89
N ASP A 5 -23.11 -17.89 9.02
CA ASP A 5 -23.76 -18.25 10.29
C ASP A 5 -24.59 -17.10 10.88
N TYR A 6 -24.44 -15.88 10.37
CA TYR A 6 -25.19 -14.70 10.82
C TYR A 6 -26.38 -14.38 9.91
N CYS A 7 -26.17 -14.23 8.59
CA CYS A 7 -27.21 -13.80 7.65
C CYS A 7 -27.76 -14.92 6.73
N GLY A 8 -27.21 -16.13 6.82
CA GLY A 8 -27.67 -17.30 6.05
C GLY A 8 -27.34 -17.30 4.56
N ARG A 9 -26.75 -16.23 4.02
CA ARG A 9 -26.37 -16.13 2.60
C ARG A 9 -25.32 -17.18 2.25
N GLU A 10 -25.49 -17.84 1.12
CA GLU A 10 -24.50 -18.77 0.57
C GLU A 10 -23.28 -18.00 0.07
N VAL A 11 -22.10 -18.51 0.43
CA VAL A 11 -20.80 -17.94 0.09
C VAL A 11 -19.84 -19.03 -0.36
N ASP A 12 -19.12 -18.73 -1.42
CA ASP A 12 -18.11 -19.64 -1.96
C ASP A 12 -16.82 -19.62 -1.12
N LEU A 13 -16.44 -18.43 -0.62
CA LEU A 13 -15.30 -18.25 0.28
C LEU A 13 -15.76 -17.69 1.64
N PRO A 14 -16.09 -18.56 2.60
CA PRO A 14 -16.44 -18.12 3.96
C PRO A 14 -15.20 -17.68 4.75
N PHE A 15 -15.36 -16.63 5.55
CA PHE A 15 -14.35 -16.21 6.52
C PHE A 15 -14.57 -16.93 7.85
N ARG A 16 -13.55 -17.63 8.34
CA ARG A 16 -13.59 -18.26 9.66
C ARG A 16 -13.14 -17.28 10.73
N CYS A 17 -14.03 -16.95 11.68
CA CYS A 17 -13.69 -16.09 12.81
C CYS A 17 -12.72 -16.81 13.77
N ARG A 18 -11.63 -16.14 14.17
CA ARG A 18 -10.64 -16.71 15.11
C ARG A 18 -11.15 -16.81 16.55
N TYR A 19 -12.19 -16.06 16.90
CA TYR A 19 -12.71 -15.97 18.27
C TYR A 19 -13.83 -16.98 18.56
N CYS A 20 -14.83 -17.07 17.67
CA CYS A 20 -15.96 -17.99 17.83
C CYS A 20 -15.86 -19.24 16.93
N GLY A 21 -15.00 -19.24 15.91
CA GLY A 21 -14.83 -20.36 14.99
C GLY A 21 -15.88 -20.46 13.87
N GLY A 22 -16.90 -19.60 13.86
CA GLY A 22 -17.98 -19.58 12.86
C GLY A 22 -17.55 -19.08 11.48
N LEU A 23 -18.38 -19.35 10.47
CA LEU A 23 -18.20 -19.02 9.06
C LEU A 23 -19.08 -17.83 8.66
N TYR A 24 -18.49 -16.79 8.08
CA TYR A 24 -19.18 -15.54 7.78
C TYR A 24 -18.92 -15.05 6.34
N CYS A 25 -19.84 -14.26 5.80
CA CYS A 25 -19.65 -13.57 4.52
C CYS A 25 -18.75 -12.32 4.68
N ALA A 26 -18.39 -11.66 3.57
CA ALA A 26 -17.54 -10.46 3.59
C ALA A 26 -18.11 -9.31 4.44
N GLU A 27 -19.44 -9.17 4.52
CA GLU A 27 -20.13 -8.17 5.33
C GLU A 27 -20.05 -8.48 6.84
N HIS A 28 -20.08 -9.76 7.21
CA HIS A 28 -20.12 -10.23 8.60
C HIS A 28 -18.78 -10.80 9.10
N ARG A 29 -17.69 -10.65 8.32
CA ARG A 29 -16.38 -11.22 8.65
C ARG A 29 -15.75 -10.60 9.90
N LEU A 30 -16.10 -9.35 10.23
CA LEU A 30 -15.60 -8.69 11.43
C LEU A 30 -16.37 -9.18 12.67
N PRO A 31 -15.69 -9.44 13.79
CA PRO A 31 -16.32 -9.87 15.04
C PRO A 31 -17.50 -9.00 15.49
N GLU A 32 -17.40 -7.68 15.31
CA GLU A 32 -18.43 -6.71 15.69
C GLU A 32 -19.67 -6.81 14.79
N ALA A 33 -19.47 -7.17 13.52
CA ALA A 33 -20.53 -7.23 12.52
C ALA A 33 -21.47 -8.44 12.72
N HIS A 34 -21.01 -9.50 13.42
CA HIS A 34 -21.84 -10.67 13.74
C HIS A 34 -22.07 -10.86 15.24
N GLY A 35 -21.78 -9.86 16.08
CA GLY A 35 -21.98 -9.95 17.52
C GLY A 35 -21.16 -11.05 18.19
N CYS A 36 -19.88 -11.17 17.83
CA CYS A 36 -19.03 -12.27 18.28
C CYS A 36 -18.90 -12.36 19.81
N THR A 37 -19.37 -13.46 20.39
CA THR A 37 -19.27 -13.74 21.83
C THR A 37 -17.84 -14.01 22.31
N GLY A 38 -16.92 -14.34 21.39
CA GLY A 38 -15.52 -14.60 21.70
C GLY A 38 -14.65 -13.35 21.89
N LEU A 39 -15.18 -12.15 21.63
CA LEU A 39 -14.45 -10.89 21.77
C LEU A 39 -13.94 -10.62 23.20
N TYR A 40 -14.61 -11.16 24.21
CA TYR A 40 -14.28 -10.91 25.63
C TYR A 40 -13.16 -11.79 26.19
N ARG A 41 -12.46 -12.60 25.39
CA ARG A 41 -11.39 -13.51 25.85
C ARG A 41 -9.98 -12.90 25.79
N GLY A 42 -9.83 -11.62 26.08
CA GLY A 42 -8.56 -10.98 26.39
C GLY A 42 -8.51 -10.57 27.86
N PRO A 43 -7.34 -10.43 28.50
CA PRO A 43 -7.26 -9.80 29.82
C PRO A 43 -7.96 -8.44 29.72
N ARG A 44 -8.89 -8.15 30.65
CA ARG A 44 -9.47 -6.82 30.78
C ARG A 44 -8.32 -5.89 31.17
N ILE A 45 -7.75 -5.21 30.18
CA ILE A 45 -6.80 -4.15 30.44
C ILE A 45 -7.64 -3.02 31.03
N GLU A 46 -7.68 -2.93 32.36
CA GLU A 46 -8.07 -1.71 33.09
C GLU A 46 -6.97 -0.66 32.87
N THR A 47 -6.68 -0.32 31.61
CA THR A 47 -5.93 0.88 31.31
C THR A 47 -6.88 2.00 31.63
N GLU A 48 -6.62 2.69 32.74
CA GLU A 48 -6.92 4.10 32.87
C GLU A 48 -6.41 4.74 31.56
N THR A 49 -7.32 4.95 30.60
CA THR A 49 -6.96 5.45 29.27
C THR A 49 -6.66 6.93 29.44
N GLN A 50 -5.48 7.21 29.99
CA GLN A 50 -4.89 8.52 29.85
C GLN A 50 -4.57 8.65 28.37
N TRP A 51 -5.41 9.41 27.67
CA TRP A 51 -5.16 9.81 26.30
C TRP A 51 -3.87 10.61 26.27
N VAL A 52 -2.75 9.93 26.02
CA VAL A 52 -1.50 10.58 25.68
C VAL A 52 -1.74 11.21 24.32
N ARG A 53 -1.92 12.54 24.31
CA ARG A 53 -1.92 13.29 23.05
C ARG A 53 -0.59 12.97 22.38
N PRO A 54 -0.58 12.36 21.18
CA PRO A 54 0.66 12.16 20.47
C PRO A 54 1.31 13.55 20.30
N PRO A 55 2.64 13.64 20.42
CA PRO A 55 3.31 14.92 20.23
C PRO A 55 2.88 15.49 18.87
N GLU A 56 2.52 16.79 18.87
CA GLU A 56 2.25 17.52 17.63
C GLU A 56 3.54 17.58 16.81
N VAL A 57 3.74 16.57 15.95
CA VAL A 57 4.84 16.57 15.01
C VAL A 57 4.48 17.58 13.94
N LYS A 58 5.07 18.77 13.98
CA LYS A 58 5.01 19.71 12.84
C LYS A 58 5.58 18.99 11.62
N PRO A 59 4.77 18.66 10.60
CA PRO A 59 5.26 17.85 9.51
C PRO A 59 6.19 18.72 8.66
N ALA A 60 7.48 18.41 8.68
CA ALA A 60 8.37 18.92 7.64
C ALA A 60 7.83 18.52 6.27
N LEU A 61 7.95 19.42 5.28
CA LEU A 61 7.46 19.17 3.93
C LEU A 61 8.11 17.94 3.31
N PHE A 62 9.41 17.70 3.53
CA PHE A 62 10.11 16.45 3.22
C PHE A 62 11.35 16.30 4.12
N SER A 63 11.65 15.07 4.54
CA SER A 63 12.94 14.73 5.16
C SER A 63 14.00 14.49 4.08
N MET A 64 15.28 14.77 4.35
CA MET A 64 16.37 14.46 3.41
C MET A 64 16.43 12.97 3.05
N ARG A 65 16.11 12.09 4.01
CA ARG A 65 16.05 10.64 3.79
C ARG A 65 14.89 10.25 2.87
N GLU A 66 13.73 10.86 3.09
CA GLU A 66 12.55 10.67 2.25
C GLU A 66 12.81 11.12 0.82
N LEU A 67 13.43 12.30 0.64
CA LEU A 67 13.79 12.81 -0.68
C LEU A 67 14.78 11.89 -1.39
N HIS A 68 15.77 11.34 -0.68
CA HIS A 68 16.70 10.36 -1.23
C HIS A 68 16.01 9.07 -1.66
N HIS A 69 15.11 8.53 -0.82
CA HIS A 69 14.36 7.32 -1.18
C HIS A 69 13.46 7.56 -2.38
N LEU A 70 12.75 8.70 -2.39
CA LEU A 70 11.85 9.08 -3.46
C LEU A 70 12.59 9.32 -4.78
N SER A 71 13.78 9.93 -4.74
CA SER A 71 14.59 10.14 -5.95
C SER A 71 15.12 8.83 -6.53
N VAL A 72 15.58 7.90 -5.68
CA VAL A 72 16.02 6.56 -6.11
C VAL A 72 14.86 5.78 -6.73
N ALA A 73 13.70 5.76 -6.07
CA ALA A 73 12.50 5.09 -6.59
C ALA A 73 12.04 5.69 -7.93
N LEU A 74 11.97 7.02 -8.00
CA LEU A 74 11.59 7.74 -9.21
C LEU A 74 12.52 7.39 -10.37
N LEU A 75 13.84 7.38 -10.13
CA LEU A 75 14.82 7.01 -11.15
C LEU A 75 14.61 5.57 -11.62
N LEU A 76 14.49 4.62 -10.68
CA LEU A 76 14.30 3.20 -11.00
C LEU A 76 13.00 2.93 -11.77
N VAL A 77 11.90 3.63 -11.49
CA VAL A 77 10.64 3.43 -12.22
C VAL A 77 10.67 4.14 -13.57
N SER A 78 11.20 5.36 -13.62
CA SER A 78 11.21 6.17 -14.85
C SER A 78 12.14 5.62 -15.92
N LEU A 79 13.14 4.81 -15.54
CA LEU A 79 14.07 4.19 -16.50
C LEU A 79 13.55 2.88 -17.11
N LEU A 80 12.46 2.30 -16.59
CA LEU A 80 11.89 1.04 -17.11
C LEU A 80 11.54 1.10 -18.61
N PRO A 81 10.94 2.18 -19.15
CA PRO A 81 10.61 2.27 -20.58
C PRO A 81 11.82 2.13 -21.50
N LEU A 82 13.04 2.48 -21.06
CA LEU A 82 14.24 2.35 -21.89
C LEU A 82 14.58 0.89 -22.20
N THR A 83 14.21 -0.05 -21.32
CA THR A 83 14.47 -1.48 -21.55
C THR A 83 13.71 -2.01 -22.76
N TRP A 84 12.50 -1.52 -23.01
CA TRP A 84 11.66 -1.94 -24.13
C TRP A 84 11.83 -1.05 -25.37
N LEU A 85 12.00 0.26 -25.18
CA LEU A 85 12.09 1.23 -26.26
C LEU A 85 13.52 1.48 -26.76
N ARG A 86 14.48 0.59 -26.45
CA ARG A 86 15.91 0.79 -26.74
C ARG A 86 16.19 1.11 -28.21
N GLY A 87 15.50 0.43 -29.14
CA GLY A 87 15.66 0.68 -30.59
C GLY A 87 15.09 2.01 -31.08
N LEU A 88 14.20 2.64 -30.30
CA LEU A 88 13.58 3.92 -30.63
C LEU A 88 14.37 5.12 -30.07
N ILE A 89 15.34 4.90 -29.18
CA ILE A 89 16.10 5.97 -28.50
C ILE A 89 16.65 6.99 -29.50
N PHE A 90 17.35 6.52 -30.55
CA PHE A 90 17.94 7.41 -31.55
C PHE A 90 16.98 7.80 -32.68
N ARG A 91 15.99 6.94 -32.97
CA ARG A 91 15.06 7.16 -34.10
C ARG A 91 13.92 8.13 -33.75
N ARG A 92 13.42 8.08 -32.51
CA ARG A 92 12.28 8.88 -32.03
C ARG A 92 12.47 9.25 -30.54
N PRO A 93 13.44 10.11 -30.22
CA PRO A 93 13.78 10.44 -28.82
C PRO A 93 12.62 11.06 -28.05
N LEU A 94 11.76 11.85 -28.71
CA LEU A 94 10.58 12.47 -28.09
C LEU A 94 9.58 11.45 -27.53
N LEU A 95 9.39 10.32 -28.22
CA LEU A 95 8.50 9.25 -27.72
C LEU A 95 9.06 8.58 -26.47
N VAL A 96 10.37 8.36 -26.43
CA VAL A 96 11.04 7.76 -25.28
C VAL A 96 11.01 8.71 -24.09
N LEU A 97 11.29 10.00 -24.30
CA LEU A 97 11.18 11.03 -23.26
C LEU A 97 9.74 11.15 -22.74
N GLY A 98 8.74 11.10 -23.63
CA GLY A 98 7.33 11.07 -23.24
C GLY A 98 7.00 9.87 -22.36
N ALA A 99 7.46 8.67 -22.72
CA ALA A 99 7.24 7.47 -21.91
C ALA A 99 7.89 7.56 -20.51
N ILE A 100 9.13 8.05 -20.43
CA ILE A 100 9.83 8.31 -19.15
C ILE A 100 9.03 9.30 -18.30
N ALA A 101 8.58 10.41 -18.90
CA ALA A 101 7.81 11.43 -18.21
C ALA A 101 6.46 10.91 -17.69
N ILE A 102 5.77 10.06 -18.45
CA ILE A 102 4.52 9.42 -18.03
C ILE A 102 4.76 8.52 -16.82
N PHE A 103 5.78 7.66 -16.84
CA PHE A 103 6.11 6.79 -15.71
C PHE A 103 6.49 7.60 -14.47
N ALA A 104 7.31 8.63 -14.64
CA ALA A 104 7.69 9.55 -13.57
C ALA A 104 6.46 10.21 -12.93
N ALA A 105 5.58 10.77 -13.76
CA ALA A 105 4.37 11.45 -13.30
C ALA A 105 3.40 10.48 -12.60
N ALA A 106 3.16 9.30 -13.17
CA ALA A 106 2.28 8.29 -12.58
C ALA A 106 2.76 7.86 -11.19
N PHE A 107 4.07 7.58 -11.04
CA PHE A 107 4.67 7.24 -9.76
C PHE A 107 4.54 8.39 -8.74
N LEU A 108 4.91 9.61 -9.13
CA LEU A 108 4.84 10.77 -8.22
C LEU A 108 3.42 11.06 -7.77
N LEU A 109 2.46 11.07 -8.70
CA LEU A 109 1.06 11.35 -8.37
C LEU A 109 0.48 10.28 -7.45
N HIS A 110 0.82 9.01 -7.68
CA HIS A 110 0.40 7.91 -6.82
C HIS A 110 0.94 8.08 -5.39
N GLU A 111 2.25 8.23 -5.25
CA GLU A 111 2.91 8.24 -3.95
C GLU A 111 2.60 9.54 -3.16
N LEU A 112 2.64 10.69 -3.83
CA LEU A 112 2.25 11.96 -3.23
C LEU A 112 0.76 11.99 -2.89
N GLY A 113 -0.07 11.27 -3.65
CA GLY A 113 -1.49 11.09 -3.36
C GLY A 113 -1.70 10.44 -2.00
N HIS A 114 -1.11 9.26 -1.76
CA HIS A 114 -1.17 8.59 -0.46
C HIS A 114 -0.70 9.49 0.69
N ARG A 115 0.41 10.18 0.48
CA ARG A 115 0.98 11.10 1.47
C ARG A 115 0.07 12.29 1.78
N PHE A 116 -0.49 12.93 0.75
CA PHE A 116 -1.37 14.08 0.91
C PHE A 116 -2.66 13.69 1.63
N THR A 117 -3.28 12.57 1.22
CA THR A 117 -4.51 12.09 1.85
C THR A 117 -4.30 11.67 3.30
N ALA A 118 -3.18 11.01 3.62
CA ALA A 118 -2.87 10.65 5.01
C ALA A 118 -2.68 11.90 5.89
N ARG A 119 -1.96 12.91 5.39
CA ARG A 119 -1.73 14.16 6.12
C ARG A 119 -2.99 15.01 6.27
N SER A 120 -3.86 15.06 5.26
CA SER A 120 -5.13 15.78 5.37
C SER A 120 -6.07 15.18 6.43
N LEU A 121 -5.89 13.90 6.75
CA LEU A 121 -6.61 13.19 7.82
C LEU A 121 -5.89 13.23 9.17
N GLY A 122 -4.77 13.97 9.29
CA GLY A 122 -3.99 14.09 10.53
C GLY A 122 -3.05 12.93 10.82
N TYR A 123 -2.86 12.00 9.88
CA TYR A 123 -1.92 10.90 10.02
C TYR A 123 -0.51 11.28 9.53
N TRP A 124 0.50 10.64 10.11
CA TRP A 124 1.88 10.76 9.67
C TRP A 124 2.15 9.82 8.48
N ALA A 125 2.72 10.35 7.41
CA ALA A 125 3.13 9.60 6.23
C ALA A 125 4.50 10.09 5.72
N GLU A 126 5.40 9.13 5.50
CA GLU A 126 6.76 9.31 4.97
C GLU A 126 7.04 8.19 3.96
N PHE A 127 7.53 8.54 2.77
CA PHE A 127 7.95 7.54 1.79
C PHE A 127 9.21 6.80 2.26
N ARG A 128 9.15 5.46 2.26
CA ARG A 128 10.30 4.61 2.56
C ARG A 128 10.48 3.55 1.50
N LEU A 129 11.64 3.60 0.86
CA LEU A 129 12.01 2.61 -0.14
C LEU A 129 12.33 1.27 0.53
N SER A 130 11.61 0.22 0.14
CA SER A 130 11.84 -1.15 0.58
C SER A 130 12.98 -1.80 -0.21
N PRO A 131 13.98 -2.43 0.45
CA PRO A 131 15.02 -3.18 -0.25
C PRO A 131 14.46 -4.30 -1.13
N MET A 132 13.35 -4.92 -0.72
CA MET A 132 12.70 -5.98 -1.48
C MET A 132 12.03 -5.42 -2.75
N GLY A 133 11.39 -4.26 -2.66
CA GLY A 133 10.78 -3.58 -3.82
C GLY A 133 11.83 -3.17 -4.86
N VAL A 134 12.98 -2.67 -4.39
CA VAL A 134 14.15 -2.40 -5.25
C VAL A 134 14.61 -3.66 -5.96
N LEU A 135 14.78 -4.78 -5.23
CA LEU A 135 15.21 -6.04 -5.83
C LEU A 135 14.24 -6.53 -6.91
N ILE A 136 12.93 -6.49 -6.64
CA ILE A 136 11.88 -6.90 -7.60
C ILE A 136 11.90 -5.99 -8.84
N THR A 137 12.05 -4.69 -8.63
CA THR A 137 12.14 -3.71 -9.72
C THR A 137 13.40 -3.94 -10.55
N LEU A 138 14.55 -4.20 -9.93
CA LEU A 138 15.81 -4.54 -10.61
C LEU A 138 15.70 -5.85 -11.39
N LEU A 139 15.05 -6.87 -10.85
CA LEU A 139 14.79 -8.12 -11.56
C LEU A 139 13.96 -7.86 -12.83
N SER A 140 13.00 -6.95 -12.76
CA SER A 140 12.15 -6.55 -13.90
C SER A 140 12.93 -5.87 -15.04
N TYR A 141 14.14 -5.36 -14.79
CA TYR A 141 15.01 -4.90 -15.87
C TYR A 141 15.54 -6.06 -16.72
N LEU A 142 15.80 -7.20 -16.10
CA LEU A 142 16.38 -8.39 -16.72
C LEU A 142 15.31 -9.28 -17.36
N THR A 143 14.10 -9.27 -16.84
CA THR A 143 12.99 -10.11 -17.31
C THR A 143 12.04 -9.37 -18.27
N PRO A 144 11.33 -10.09 -19.15
CA PRO A 144 10.23 -9.51 -19.91
C PRO A 144 9.04 -9.10 -19.03
N LEU A 145 8.92 -9.68 -17.82
CA LEU A 145 7.94 -9.29 -16.82
C LEU A 145 8.34 -7.97 -16.18
N LYS A 146 7.42 -6.98 -16.22
CA LYS A 146 7.62 -5.65 -15.64
C LYS A 146 6.76 -5.52 -14.38
N ILE A 147 7.36 -5.82 -13.24
CA ILE A 147 6.72 -5.72 -11.92
C ILE A 147 7.36 -4.53 -11.18
N VAL A 148 6.52 -3.61 -10.75
CA VAL A 148 6.91 -2.47 -9.91
C VAL A 148 6.34 -2.72 -8.53
N ALA A 149 7.20 -2.64 -7.51
CA ALA A 149 6.87 -2.93 -6.11
C ALA A 149 7.56 -1.93 -5.18
#